data_AF-A0A1F5SYM7-F1
#
_entry.id   AF-A0A1F5SYM7-F1
#
_cell.length_a   1.000
_cell.length_b   1.000
_cell.length_c   1.000
_cell.angle_alpha   90.00
_cell.angle_beta   90.00
_cell.angle_gamma   90.00
#
_symmetry.space_group_name_H-M   'P 1'
#
loop_
_entity.id
_entity.type
_entity.pdbx_description
1 polymer ?
#
loop_
_entity_poly.entity_id
_entity_poly.type
_entity_poly.pdbx_seq_one_letter_code
_entity_poly.pdbx_strand_id
1 'polypeptide(L)'
;MDTTIIPSVYMYIISMLAVISCFIVVTSWSATKLNNLDGVSPLSRKNKLSPYRHLFRIICLVFCGALFTSSLYIEFGPSVLKQDSSGHLVLGTGSTFCHNDCINLPTIYKFDNYVPLNGCVLRITASAQVSEANIRQLAEQFQLTNRSSPQSVEESYTILRGKFYLSVNDTELMLQSLFTQTGCEQLELYSIPILVQHYLNARLNLFGYELSSLPQISWE
;
A
#
# COMPACT_ATOMS: atom_id res chain seq x y z
N MET A 1 7.18 34.23 2.38
CA MET A 1 6.41 33.92 1.16
C MET A 1 6.77 32.50 0.82
N ASP A 2 5.85 31.55 0.97
CA ASP A 2 5.90 30.29 0.23
C ASP A 2 4.50 29.70 0.21
N THR A 3 4.07 29.43 -1.02
CA THR A 3 2.72 29.12 -1.46
C THR A 3 2.54 27.59 -1.51
N THR A 4 1.86 27.01 -0.52
CA THR A 4 1.58 25.55 -0.50
C THR A 4 0.12 25.21 -0.18
N ILE A 5 -0.83 26.10 -0.52
CA ILE A 5 -2.28 25.81 -0.45
C ILE A 5 -2.84 25.26 -1.78
N ILE A 6 -1.96 24.89 -2.72
CA ILE A 6 -2.32 24.75 -4.13
C ILE A 6 -2.89 23.34 -4.52
N PRO A 7 -2.48 22.18 -3.97
CA PRO A 7 -2.96 20.91 -4.54
C PRO A 7 -4.43 20.56 -4.22
N SER A 8 -4.93 20.87 -3.01
CA SER A 8 -6.31 20.53 -2.61
C SER A 8 -7.36 21.41 -3.29
N VAL A 9 -7.06 22.71 -3.43
CA VAL A 9 -7.94 23.66 -4.12
C VAL A 9 -8.01 23.34 -5.61
N TYR A 10 -6.89 22.93 -6.23
CA TYR A 10 -6.88 22.54 -7.64
C TYR A 10 -7.64 21.23 -7.88
N MET A 11 -7.49 20.23 -7.02
CA MET A 11 -8.32 19.02 -7.07
C MET A 11 -9.81 19.35 -6.94
N TYR A 12 -10.19 20.21 -5.99
CA TYR A 12 -11.59 20.62 -5.79
C TYR A 12 -12.15 21.39 -6.99
N ILE A 13 -11.35 22.28 -7.59
CA ILE A 13 -11.70 23.04 -8.80
C ILE A 13 -11.86 22.08 -9.99
N ILE A 14 -10.96 21.12 -10.17
CA ILE A 14 -11.04 20.14 -11.27
C ILE A 14 -12.27 19.24 -11.10
N SER A 15 -12.56 18.77 -9.88
CA SER A 15 -13.77 18.00 -9.59
C SER A 15 -15.04 18.82 -9.82
N MET A 16 -15.07 20.09 -9.40
CA MET A 16 -16.20 20.99 -9.66
C MET A 16 -16.40 21.24 -11.16
N LEU A 17 -15.32 21.49 -11.91
CA LEU A 17 -15.37 21.66 -13.36
C LEU A 17 -15.82 20.39 -14.07
N ALA A 18 -15.41 19.21 -13.60
CA ALA A 18 -15.87 17.92 -14.12
C ALA A 18 -17.36 17.71 -13.85
N VAL A 19 -17.86 18.03 -12.64
CA VAL A 19 -19.29 17.96 -12.29
C VAL A 19 -20.12 18.93 -13.13
N ILE A 20 -19.67 20.18 -13.28
CA ILE A 20 -20.32 21.19 -14.15
C ILE A 20 -20.33 20.70 -15.60
N SER A 21 -19.22 20.15 -16.09
CA SER A 21 -19.12 19.61 -17.46
C SER A 21 -20.06 18.42 -17.66
N CYS A 22 -20.15 17.51 -16.69
CA CYS A 22 -21.05 16.38 -16.72
C CYS A 22 -22.52 16.83 -16.69
N PHE A 23 -22.84 17.83 -15.87
CA PHE A 23 -24.17 18.45 -15.82
C PHE A 23 -24.56 19.12 -17.15
N ILE A 24 -23.63 19.84 -17.79
CA ILE A 24 -23.83 20.44 -19.12
C ILE A 24 -24.06 19.35 -20.17
N VAL A 25 -23.28 18.27 -20.15
CA VAL A 25 -23.43 17.15 -21.11
C VAL A 25 -24.78 16.45 -20.92
N VAL A 26 -25.18 16.15 -19.68
CA VAL A 26 -26.45 15.50 -19.35
C VAL A 26 -27.65 16.38 -19.69
N THR A 27 -27.62 17.68 -19.33
CA THR A 27 -28.70 18.61 -19.68
C THR A 27 -28.79 18.89 -21.19
N SER A 28 -27.67 18.79 -21.91
CA SER A 28 -27.67 18.85 -23.39
C SER A 28 -28.24 17.59 -24.06
N TRP A 29 -28.34 16.47 -23.33
CA TRP A 29 -28.89 15.20 -23.83
C TRP A 29 -30.42 15.24 -23.90
N SER A 30 -31.06 15.86 -22.90
CA SER A 30 -32.53 15.94 -22.80
C SER A 30 -33.15 17.17 -23.47
N ALA A 31 -32.34 18.17 -23.85
CA ALA A 31 -32.84 19.40 -24.44
C ALA A 31 -33.26 19.23 -25.92
N THR A 32 -34.42 18.61 -26.15
CA THR A 32 -35.21 18.81 -27.37
C THR A 32 -35.43 20.30 -27.68
N LYS A 33 -35.40 21.18 -26.66
CA LYS A 33 -35.49 22.65 -26.81
C LYS A 33 -34.28 23.32 -27.45
N LEU A 34 -33.06 22.77 -27.36
CA LEU A 34 -31.89 23.32 -28.07
C LEU A 34 -31.79 22.83 -29.52
N ASN A 35 -32.49 21.74 -29.85
CA ASN A 35 -32.57 21.19 -31.20
C ASN A 35 -33.60 21.91 -32.09
N ASN A 36 -34.55 22.63 -31.49
CA ASN A 36 -35.65 23.31 -32.22
C ASN A 36 -35.52 24.83 -32.27
N LEU A 37 -34.34 25.40 -31.96
CA LEU A 37 -34.09 26.82 -32.18
C LEU A 37 -33.79 27.14 -33.66
N ASP A 38 -34.15 26.27 -34.60
CA ASP A 38 -34.07 26.54 -36.03
C ASP A 38 -34.90 27.80 -36.36
N GLY A 39 -34.21 28.93 -36.53
CA GLY A 39 -34.74 30.13 -37.19
C GLY A 39 -34.92 31.38 -36.33
N VAL A 40 -34.70 31.36 -35.02
CA VAL A 40 -35.03 32.52 -34.15
C VAL A 40 -33.79 33.25 -33.58
N SER A 41 -32.57 32.74 -33.78
CA SER A 41 -31.35 33.38 -33.25
C SER A 41 -30.15 33.24 -34.20
N PRO A 42 -29.23 34.22 -34.29
CA PRO A 42 -27.99 34.09 -35.07
C PRO A 42 -27.10 32.91 -34.64
N LEU A 43 -27.36 32.31 -33.46
CA LEU A 43 -26.73 31.07 -32.99
C LEU A 43 -27.35 29.78 -33.58
N SER A 44 -28.43 29.87 -34.36
CA SER A 44 -29.15 28.73 -34.93
C SER A 44 -28.74 28.35 -36.36
N ARG A 45 -27.69 28.95 -36.92
CA ARG A 45 -27.16 28.48 -38.20
C ARG A 45 -26.66 27.05 -38.05
N LYS A 46 -27.00 26.16 -38.99
CA LYS A 46 -26.43 24.80 -39.10
C LYS A 46 -24.91 24.90 -39.05
N ASN A 47 -24.36 24.69 -37.86
CA ASN A 47 -22.93 24.70 -37.64
C ASN A 47 -22.36 23.45 -38.35
N LYS A 48 -21.27 23.59 -39.12
CA LYS A 48 -20.64 22.47 -39.86
C LYS A 48 -20.22 21.32 -38.95
N LEU A 49 -20.13 21.58 -37.64
CA LEU A 49 -19.81 20.61 -36.59
C LEU A 49 -21.03 19.84 -36.06
N SER A 50 -22.25 20.18 -36.50
CA SER A 50 -23.51 19.47 -36.16
C SER A 50 -23.43 17.94 -36.26
N PRO A 51 -22.93 17.34 -37.37
CA PRO A 51 -22.85 15.88 -37.48
C PRO A 51 -21.87 15.24 -36.47
N TYR A 52 -20.91 16.00 -35.94
CA TYR A 52 -19.92 15.52 -34.97
C TYR A 52 -20.35 15.69 -33.51
N ARG A 53 -21.58 16.17 -33.25
CA ARG A 53 -22.09 16.41 -31.88
C ARG A 53 -22.09 15.15 -31.02
N HIS A 54 -22.46 14.01 -31.59
CA HIS A 54 -22.44 12.73 -30.86
C HIS A 54 -21.01 12.27 -30.56
N LEU A 55 -20.08 12.47 -31.50
CA LEU A 55 -18.67 12.18 -31.31
C LEU A 55 -18.07 13.04 -30.18
N PHE A 56 -18.35 14.34 -30.16
CA PHE A 56 -17.91 15.24 -29.09
C PHE A 56 -18.46 14.82 -27.72
N ARG A 57 -19.73 14.41 -27.64
CA ARG A 57 -20.34 13.92 -26.39
C ARG A 57 -19.69 12.64 -25.88
N ILE A 58 -19.41 11.68 -26.77
CA ILE A 58 -18.71 10.45 -26.41
C ILE A 58 -17.30 10.77 -25.91
N ILE A 59 -16.56 11.66 -26.59
CA ILE A 59 -15.22 12.09 -26.16
C ILE A 59 -15.29 12.77 -24.78
N CYS A 60 -16.27 13.64 -24.53
CA CYS A 60 -16.45 14.25 -23.21
C CYS A 60 -16.77 13.21 -22.12
N LEU A 61 -17.61 12.21 -22.40
CA LEU A 61 -17.92 11.14 -21.45
C LEU A 61 -16.69 10.28 -21.16
N VAL A 62 -15.91 9.91 -22.18
CA VAL A 62 -14.65 9.17 -22.01
C VAL A 62 -13.65 10.00 -21.20
N PHE A 63 -13.52 11.29 -21.49
CA PHE A 63 -12.62 12.18 -20.76
C PHE A 63 -13.07 12.40 -19.31
N CYS A 64 -14.37 12.59 -19.06
CA CYS A 64 -14.91 12.65 -17.70
C CYS A 64 -14.69 11.31 -16.99
N GLY A 65 -14.96 10.18 -17.64
CA GLY A 65 -14.68 8.84 -17.11
C GLY A 65 -13.21 8.67 -16.73
N ALA A 66 -12.29 9.11 -17.59
CA ALA A 66 -10.85 9.08 -17.32
C ALA A 66 -10.43 10.00 -16.16
N LEU A 67 -11.08 11.17 -15.99
CA LEU A 67 -10.86 12.07 -14.85
C LEU A 67 -11.43 11.51 -13.54
N PHE A 68 -12.58 10.84 -13.60
CA PHE A 68 -13.15 10.17 -12.44
C PHE A 68 -12.31 8.96 -12.05
N THR A 69 -11.82 8.15 -13.00
CA THR A 69 -10.93 7.02 -12.68
C THR A 69 -9.53 7.45 -12.25
N SER A 70 -9.04 8.62 -12.70
CA SER A 70 -7.75 9.15 -12.23
C SER A 70 -7.84 9.77 -10.83
N SER A 71 -8.97 10.37 -10.46
CA SER A 71 -9.23 10.84 -9.08
C SER A 71 -9.66 9.72 -8.12
N LEU A 72 -10.29 8.67 -8.64
CA LEU A 72 -10.57 7.41 -7.93
C LEU A 72 -9.40 6.41 -7.99
N TYR A 73 -8.25 6.80 -8.54
CA TYR A 73 -7.00 6.07 -8.33
C TYR A 73 -6.57 6.30 -6.87
N ILE A 74 -7.38 5.77 -5.96
CA ILE A 74 -7.03 5.48 -4.59
C ILE A 74 -5.86 4.52 -4.72
N GLU A 75 -4.67 5.07 -4.54
CA GLU A 75 -3.42 4.35 -4.64
C GLU A 75 -3.46 3.18 -3.66
N PHE A 76 -3.56 1.97 -4.20
CA PHE A 76 -3.12 0.77 -3.51
C PHE A 76 -1.59 0.84 -3.41
N GLY A 77 -1.10 1.70 -2.53
CA GLY A 77 0.32 1.90 -2.29
C GLY A 77 0.84 1.05 -1.13
N PRO A 78 2.16 0.83 -1.06
CA PRO A 78 2.79 0.14 0.07
C PRO A 78 2.44 0.82 1.41
N SER A 79 2.52 0.07 2.50
CA SER A 79 2.31 0.60 3.85
C SER A 79 3.31 1.70 4.16
N VAL A 80 2.85 2.78 4.77
CA VAL A 80 3.65 3.94 5.14
C VAL A 80 3.51 4.23 6.62
N LEU A 81 4.63 4.44 7.29
CA LEU A 81 4.68 4.97 8.65
C LEU A 81 4.75 6.50 8.58
N LYS A 82 3.87 7.19 9.31
CA LYS A 82 3.83 8.65 9.40
C LYS A 82 3.40 9.12 10.79
N GLN A 83 3.71 10.38 11.09
CA GLN A 83 3.18 11.07 12.25
C GLN A 83 1.90 11.84 11.87
N ASP A 84 0.85 11.73 12.66
CA ASP A 84 -0.40 12.50 12.45
C ASP A 84 -0.28 13.94 12.98
N SER A 85 -1.32 14.74 12.77
CA SER A 85 -1.35 16.15 13.22
C SER A 85 -1.35 16.32 14.75
N SER A 86 -1.62 15.25 15.49
CA SER A 86 -1.55 15.22 16.96
C SER A 86 -0.20 14.73 17.49
N GLY A 87 0.72 14.37 16.61
CA GLY A 87 2.03 13.85 16.97
C GLY A 87 2.07 12.33 17.20
N HIS A 88 0.97 11.60 16.97
CA HIS A 88 0.93 10.16 17.11
C HIS A 88 1.45 9.44 15.86
N LEU A 89 2.08 8.29 16.07
CA LEU A 89 2.56 7.43 14.99
C LEU A 89 1.41 6.56 14.48
N VAL A 90 1.18 6.57 13.18
CA VAL A 90 0.12 5.81 12.52
C VAL A 90 0.62 5.11 11.28
N LEU A 91 0.05 3.93 10.99
CA LEU A 91 0.20 3.27 9.70
C LEU A 91 -0.89 3.77 8.75
N GLY A 92 -0.48 4.08 7.52
CA GLY A 92 -1.39 4.39 6.43
C GLY A 92 -1.08 3.54 5.20
N THR A 93 -2.05 3.40 4.31
CA THR A 93 -1.80 2.94 2.94
C THR A 93 -1.32 4.11 2.10
N GLY A 94 -0.43 3.82 1.13
CA GLY A 94 0.34 4.80 0.38
C GLY A 94 -0.44 6.05 -0.01
N SER A 95 0.19 7.20 0.25
CA SER A 95 -0.31 8.48 -0.19
C SER A 95 0.80 9.20 -0.94
N THR A 96 0.54 9.54 -2.20
CA THR A 96 1.12 10.69 -2.92
C THR A 96 1.09 12.02 -2.13
N PHE A 97 0.44 12.06 -0.96
CA PHE A 97 0.36 13.21 -0.06
C PHE A 97 1.38 13.19 1.09
N CYS A 98 2.18 12.14 1.21
CA CYS A 98 3.22 12.08 2.21
C CYS A 98 4.35 13.04 1.83
N HIS A 99 4.41 14.19 2.52
CA HIS A 99 5.59 15.07 2.49
C HIS A 99 6.81 14.32 3.04
N ASN A 100 7.95 14.98 2.96
CA ASN A 100 9.30 14.59 3.34
C ASN A 100 9.53 13.69 4.58
N ASP A 101 8.56 13.50 5.47
CA ASP A 101 8.71 12.78 6.75
C ASP A 101 8.00 11.41 6.82
N CYS A 102 7.72 10.82 5.67
CA CYS A 102 7.12 9.49 5.61
C CYS A 102 8.14 8.39 5.31
N ILE A 103 7.90 7.21 5.90
CA ILE A 103 8.75 6.02 5.71
C ILE A 103 7.93 4.96 5.00
N ASN A 104 8.31 4.64 3.76
CA ASN A 104 7.69 3.55 3.02
C ASN A 104 8.25 2.22 3.52
N LEU A 105 7.38 1.29 3.92
CA LEU A 105 7.78 0.03 4.54
C LEU A 105 7.60 -1.13 3.56
N PRO A 106 8.41 -2.20 3.67
CA PRO A 106 8.07 -3.46 3.04
C PRO A 106 6.82 -4.02 3.71
N THR A 107 5.77 -4.20 2.91
CA THR A 107 4.47 -4.70 3.37
C THR A 107 4.55 -6.14 3.87
N ILE A 108 5.38 -6.95 3.23
CA ILE A 108 5.58 -8.36 3.55
C ILE A 108 7.07 -8.68 3.48
N TYR A 109 7.59 -9.32 4.52
CA TYR A 109 8.89 -9.95 4.53
C TYR A 109 8.72 -11.47 4.47
N LYS A 110 9.16 -12.09 3.38
CA LYS A 110 9.15 -13.55 3.23
C LYS A 110 10.46 -14.13 3.72
N PHE A 111 10.37 -15.22 4.47
CA PHE A 111 11.54 -16.03 4.83
C PHE A 111 11.35 -17.45 4.33
N ASP A 112 12.47 -18.01 3.87
CA ASP A 112 12.62 -19.40 3.44
C ASP A 112 13.99 -19.83 3.95
N ASN A 113 13.99 -20.72 4.93
CA ASN A 113 15.18 -21.02 5.69
C ASN A 113 15.31 -22.50 6.07
N TYR A 114 16.54 -22.96 6.20
CA TYR A 114 16.89 -24.36 6.40
C TYR A 114 17.60 -24.53 7.75
N VAL A 115 17.02 -25.33 8.63
CA VAL A 115 17.54 -25.60 9.96
C VAL A 115 18.17 -26.99 9.97
N PRO A 116 19.51 -27.09 10.00
CA PRO A 116 20.16 -28.39 10.10
C PRO A 116 19.95 -28.96 11.51
N LEU A 117 19.46 -30.20 11.56
CA LEU A 117 19.35 -31.03 12.75
C LEU A 117 20.27 -32.26 12.60
N ASN A 118 20.32 -33.11 13.63
CA ASN A 118 21.13 -34.33 13.58
C ASN A 118 20.47 -35.37 12.66
N GLY A 119 20.96 -35.44 11.41
CA GLY A 119 20.52 -36.43 10.42
C GLY A 119 19.37 -35.99 9.50
N CYS A 120 18.92 -34.74 9.58
CA CYS A 120 17.88 -34.18 8.70
C CYS A 120 17.96 -32.65 8.65
N VAL A 121 17.24 -32.06 7.68
CA VAL A 121 17.09 -30.61 7.55
C VAL A 121 15.60 -30.26 7.58
N LEU A 122 15.24 -29.32 8.45
CA LEU A 122 13.89 -28.72 8.45
C LEU A 122 13.90 -27.49 7.56
N ARG A 123 12.97 -27.42 6.61
CA ARG A 123 12.68 -26.18 5.90
C ARG A 123 11.52 -25.45 6.56
N ILE A 124 11.71 -24.14 6.74
CA ILE A 124 10.76 -23.25 7.37
C ILE A 124 10.47 -22.12 6.39
N THR A 125 9.22 -21.99 5.98
CA THR A 125 8.76 -20.83 5.20
C THR A 125 7.64 -20.11 5.92
N ALA A 126 7.71 -18.77 5.97
CA ALA A 126 6.54 -17.96 6.29
C ALA A 126 6.71 -16.51 5.83
N SER A 127 5.74 -15.69 6.20
CA SER A 127 5.67 -14.27 5.86
C SER A 127 5.40 -13.46 7.12
N ALA A 128 6.12 -12.37 7.28
CA ALA A 128 5.91 -11.37 8.31
C ALA A 128 5.30 -10.10 7.72
N GLN A 129 4.37 -9.51 8.44
CA GLN A 129 3.70 -8.26 8.12
C GLN A 129 3.94 -7.25 9.24
N VAL A 130 3.69 -5.97 8.94
CA VAL A 130 3.74 -4.92 9.95
C VAL A 130 2.65 -5.17 11.00
N SER A 131 3.01 -5.08 12.28
CA SER A 131 2.07 -5.23 13.39
C SER A 131 1.54 -3.86 13.84
N GLU A 132 0.24 -3.61 13.65
CA GLU A 132 -0.39 -2.35 14.09
C GLU A 132 -0.29 -2.14 15.61
N ALA A 133 -0.25 -3.23 16.39
CA ALA A 133 -0.08 -3.15 17.83
C ALA A 133 1.32 -2.67 18.26
N ASN A 134 2.32 -2.83 17.39
CA ASN A 134 3.74 -2.56 17.69
C ASN A 134 4.32 -1.44 16.79
N ILE A 135 3.48 -0.50 16.34
CA ILE A 135 3.89 0.63 15.49
C ILE A 135 5.01 1.46 16.13
N ARG A 136 4.99 1.61 17.44
CA ARG A 136 6.01 2.37 18.16
C ARG A 136 7.38 1.72 18.02
N GLN A 137 7.47 0.41 18.23
CA GLN A 137 8.71 -0.37 18.09
C GLN A 137 9.24 -0.30 16.66
N LEU A 138 8.33 -0.29 15.67
CA LEU A 138 8.70 -0.09 14.27
C LEU A 138 9.32 1.28 14.04
N ALA A 139 8.69 2.34 14.56
CA ALA A 139 9.18 3.71 14.40
C ALA A 139 10.56 3.93 15.04
N GLU A 140 10.83 3.27 16.17
CA GLU A 140 12.14 3.32 16.85
C GLU A 140 13.28 2.73 16.01
N GLN A 141 12.99 1.93 14.97
CA GLN A 141 14.00 1.44 14.03
C GLN A 141 14.48 2.52 13.06
N PHE A 142 13.73 3.64 12.97
CA PHE A 142 13.99 4.70 12.03
C PHE A 142 14.26 6.03 12.73
N GLN A 143 15.06 6.86 12.06
CA GLN A 143 15.29 8.23 12.50
C GLN A 143 14.37 9.15 11.69
N LEU A 144 13.30 9.63 12.31
CA LEU A 144 12.40 10.63 11.74
C LEU A 144 13.05 12.02 11.87
N THR A 145 13.91 12.40 10.92
CA THR A 145 14.83 13.55 11.04
C THR A 145 14.51 14.73 10.12
N ASN A 146 13.25 15.02 9.81
CA ASN A 146 12.89 16.11 8.87
C ASN A 146 13.64 15.95 7.54
N ARG A 147 13.43 14.83 6.86
CA ARG A 147 14.20 14.49 5.65
C ARG A 147 13.89 15.50 4.53
N SER A 148 14.66 15.49 3.45
CA SER A 148 14.34 16.28 2.25
C SER A 148 13.40 15.54 1.28
N SER A 149 13.21 14.23 1.50
CA SER A 149 12.33 13.37 0.73
C SER A 149 11.92 12.13 1.55
N PRO A 150 10.75 11.51 1.26
CA PRO A 150 10.32 10.28 1.90
C PRO A 150 11.35 9.15 1.75
N GLN A 151 11.44 8.26 2.74
CA GLN A 151 12.31 7.10 2.68
C GLN A 151 11.70 6.03 1.77
N SER A 152 12.51 5.47 0.86
CA SER A 152 12.10 4.41 -0.05
C SER A 152 11.93 3.05 0.65
N VAL A 153 11.20 2.13 0.01
CA VAL A 153 11.04 0.75 0.52
C VAL A 153 12.39 0.03 0.62
N GLU A 154 13.31 0.28 -0.32
CA GLU A 154 14.63 -0.34 -0.35
C GLU A 154 15.53 0.13 0.81
N GLU A 155 15.52 1.44 1.11
CA GLU A 155 16.19 1.99 2.29
C GLU A 155 15.62 1.38 3.58
N SER A 156 14.29 1.33 3.70
CA SER A 156 13.62 0.74 4.85
C SER A 156 13.96 -0.73 5.01
N TYR A 157 13.96 -1.49 3.90
CA TYR A 157 14.35 -2.89 3.89
C TYR A 157 15.79 -3.06 4.37
N THR A 158 16.71 -2.21 3.93
CA THR A 158 18.13 -2.27 4.35
C THR A 158 18.28 -2.10 5.86
N ILE A 159 17.54 -1.18 6.47
CA ILE A 159 17.54 -0.96 7.93
C ILE A 159 16.97 -2.18 8.66
N LEU A 160 15.87 -2.74 8.18
CA LEU A 160 15.14 -3.83 8.85
C LEU A 160 15.76 -5.22 8.60
N ARG A 161 16.49 -5.41 7.49
CA ARG A 161 17.03 -6.71 7.05
C ARG A 161 17.85 -7.41 8.13
N GLY A 162 18.73 -6.66 8.82
CA GLY A 162 19.53 -7.22 9.92
C GLY A 162 18.67 -7.75 11.07
N LYS A 163 17.56 -7.07 11.40
CA LYS A 163 16.63 -7.48 12.45
C LYS A 163 15.87 -8.74 12.08
N PHE A 164 15.44 -8.85 10.82
CA PHE A 164 14.82 -10.08 10.31
C PHE A 164 15.78 -11.27 10.40
N TYR A 165 17.02 -11.12 9.93
CA TYR A 165 18.00 -12.21 10.01
C TYR A 165 18.30 -12.64 11.44
N LEU A 166 18.46 -11.69 12.36
CA LEU A 166 18.67 -12.02 13.78
C LEU A 166 17.47 -12.79 14.35
N SER A 167 16.24 -12.41 13.98
CA SER A 167 15.03 -13.09 14.46
C SER A 167 14.90 -14.51 13.93
N VAL A 168 15.25 -14.73 12.66
CA VAL A 168 15.27 -16.05 12.04
C VAL A 168 16.36 -16.90 12.70
N ASN A 169 17.60 -16.40 12.77
CA ASN A 169 18.73 -17.10 13.39
C ASN A 169 18.46 -17.50 14.85
N ASP A 170 17.88 -16.63 15.66
CA ASP A 170 17.50 -16.96 17.04
C ASP A 170 16.49 -18.11 17.10
N THR A 171 15.56 -18.15 16.14
CA THR A 171 14.57 -19.23 16.04
C THR A 171 15.23 -20.55 15.60
N GLU A 172 16.20 -20.50 14.69
CA GLU A 172 17.00 -21.67 14.30
C GLU A 172 17.78 -22.25 15.48
N LEU A 173 18.50 -21.39 16.21
CA LEU A 173 19.29 -21.79 17.37
C LEU A 173 18.42 -22.42 18.45
N MET A 174 17.21 -21.89 18.65
CA MET A 174 16.22 -22.49 19.54
C MET A 174 15.80 -23.88 19.08
N LEU A 175 15.47 -24.07 17.80
CA LEU A 175 15.08 -25.37 17.25
C LEU A 175 16.22 -26.39 17.34
N GLN A 176 17.45 -25.97 17.03
CA GLN A 176 18.64 -26.79 17.21
C GLN A 176 18.79 -27.18 18.68
N SER A 177 18.76 -26.21 19.60
CA SER A 177 18.88 -26.50 21.04
C SER A 177 17.84 -27.50 21.55
N LEU A 178 16.61 -27.48 21.02
CA LEU A 178 15.55 -28.40 21.43
C LEU A 178 15.67 -29.78 20.77
N PHE A 179 16.10 -29.83 19.50
CA PHE A 179 15.96 -31.02 18.68
C PHE A 179 17.28 -31.63 18.19
N THR A 180 18.44 -31.04 18.49
CA THR A 180 19.76 -31.56 18.06
C THR A 180 19.98 -33.02 18.50
N GLN A 181 19.42 -33.45 19.63
CA GLN A 181 19.55 -34.84 20.11
C GLN A 181 18.35 -35.73 19.77
N THR A 182 17.31 -35.17 19.15
CA THR A 182 16.10 -35.91 18.77
C THR A 182 16.29 -36.49 17.38
N GLY A 183 16.08 -37.80 17.21
CA GLY A 183 16.13 -38.43 15.89
C GLY A 183 15.00 -37.90 15.01
N CYS A 184 15.26 -37.73 13.71
CA CYS A 184 14.30 -37.14 12.77
C CYS A 184 12.96 -37.86 12.71
N GLU A 185 12.97 -39.18 12.88
CA GLU A 185 11.75 -40.02 12.92
C GLU A 185 10.88 -39.76 14.15
N GLN A 186 11.44 -39.21 15.22
CA GLN A 186 10.75 -38.90 16.47
C GLN A 186 10.18 -37.48 16.49
N LEU A 187 10.48 -36.66 15.48
CA LEU A 187 10.03 -35.27 15.43
C LEU A 187 8.61 -35.17 14.87
N GLU A 188 7.70 -34.77 15.74
CA GLU A 188 6.31 -34.49 15.40
C GLU A 188 6.19 -33.13 14.67
N LEU A 189 6.28 -33.16 13.34
CA LEU A 189 6.24 -31.94 12.51
C LEU A 189 5.03 -31.04 12.80
N TYR A 190 3.88 -31.60 13.19
CA TYR A 190 2.65 -30.82 13.40
C TYR A 190 2.75 -29.84 14.57
N SER A 191 3.63 -30.07 15.56
CA SER A 191 3.80 -29.17 16.71
C SER A 191 4.84 -28.07 16.48
N ILE A 192 5.75 -28.27 15.52
CA ILE A 192 6.85 -27.34 15.23
C ILE A 192 6.35 -25.96 14.74
N PRO A 193 5.33 -25.84 13.86
CA PRO A 193 4.83 -24.54 13.40
C PRO A 193 4.43 -23.60 14.55
N ILE A 194 3.78 -24.12 15.59
CA ILE A 194 3.32 -23.32 16.74
C ILE A 194 4.53 -22.82 17.54
N LEU A 195 5.52 -23.69 17.74
CA LEU A 195 6.77 -23.34 18.41
C LEU A 195 7.51 -22.25 17.64
N VAL A 196 7.71 -22.44 16.33
CA VAL A 196 8.35 -21.45 15.45
C VAL A 196 7.57 -20.14 15.50
N GLN A 197 6.23 -20.18 15.39
CA GLN A 197 5.42 -18.98 15.45
C GLN A 197 5.62 -18.22 16.76
N HIS A 198 5.59 -18.92 17.90
CA HIS A 198 5.73 -18.30 19.21
C HIS A 198 7.08 -17.58 19.36
N TYR A 199 8.18 -18.27 19.07
CA TYR A 199 9.52 -17.71 19.21
C TYR A 199 9.81 -16.62 18.18
N LEU A 200 9.41 -16.84 16.92
CA LEU A 200 9.64 -15.86 15.87
C LEU A 200 8.82 -14.59 16.12
N ASN A 201 7.54 -14.69 16.50
CA ASN A 201 6.74 -13.51 16.88
C ASN A 201 7.31 -12.78 18.11
N ALA A 202 7.84 -13.51 19.10
CA ALA A 202 8.48 -12.86 20.25
C ALA A 202 9.67 -11.97 19.82
N ARG A 203 10.36 -12.30 18.73
CA ARG A 203 11.43 -11.49 18.16
C ARG A 203 10.93 -10.41 17.19
N LEU A 204 10.02 -10.76 16.28
CA LEU A 204 9.45 -9.83 15.30
C LEU A 204 8.74 -8.64 15.98
N ASN A 205 8.02 -8.90 17.08
CA ASN A 205 7.31 -7.86 17.83
C ASN A 205 8.26 -6.81 18.43
N LEU A 206 9.54 -7.15 18.67
CA LEU A 206 10.55 -6.21 19.21
C LEU A 206 10.88 -5.08 18.23
N PHE A 207 10.56 -5.23 16.95
CA PHE A 207 10.79 -4.21 15.94
C PHE A 207 9.58 -3.98 15.04
N GLY A 208 8.39 -4.37 15.51
CA GLY A 208 7.12 -3.96 14.91
C GLY A 208 6.58 -4.83 13.77
N TYR A 209 7.01 -6.09 13.70
CA TYR A 209 6.49 -7.08 12.76
C TYR A 209 5.83 -8.26 13.49
N GLU A 210 4.99 -9.00 12.78
CA GLU A 210 4.38 -10.24 13.24
C GLU A 210 4.18 -11.20 12.06
N LEU A 211 4.05 -12.49 12.32
CA LEU A 211 3.73 -13.47 11.29
C LEU A 211 2.29 -13.32 10.80
N SER A 212 2.10 -13.30 9.47
CA SER A 212 0.77 -13.23 8.85
C SER A 212 -0.02 -14.53 8.98
N SER A 213 0.67 -15.66 9.18
CA SER A 213 0.08 -17.00 9.29
C SER A 213 1.03 -17.93 10.04
N LEU A 214 0.56 -19.15 10.34
CA LEU A 214 1.44 -20.21 10.81
C LEU A 214 2.55 -20.49 9.77
N PRO A 215 3.80 -20.70 10.21
CA PRO A 215 4.89 -21.15 9.34
C PRO A 215 4.59 -22.51 8.72
N GLN A 216 5.00 -22.70 7.46
CA GLN A 216 5.01 -24.00 6.82
C GLN A 216 6.34 -24.68 7.15
N ILE A 217 6.25 -25.95 7.55
CA ILE A 217 7.40 -26.78 7.94
C ILE A 217 7.39 -28.03 7.07
N SER A 218 8.53 -28.35 6.47
CA SER A 218 8.73 -29.58 5.70
C SER A 218 10.12 -30.16 5.92
N TRP A 219 10.27 -31.46 5.62
CA TRP A 219 11.57 -32.09 5.48
C TRP A 219 12.17 -31.77 4.11
N GLU A 220 13.50 -31.78 4.04
CA GLU A 220 14.30 -31.73 2.79
C GLU A 220 15.30 -32.88 2.76
#